data_AF-A0A7Z9F390-F1
#
_entry.id   AF-A0A7Z9F390-F1
#
_cell.length_a   1.000
_cell.length_b   1.000
_cell.length_c   1.000
_cell.angle_alpha   90.00
_cell.angle_beta   90.00
_cell.angle_gamma   90.00
#
_symmetry.space_group_name_H-M   'P 1'
#
loop_
_entity.id
_entity.type
_entity.pdbx_description
1 polymer ?
#
loop_
_entity_poly.entity_id
_entity_poly.type
_entity_poly.pdbx_seq_one_letter_code
_entity_poly.pdbx_strand_id
1 'polypeptide(L)' 'MQSGELIVVRLNSGPGIGRFVEADSTRVKIAIGRNKEARLPLARVMLTTGMKAAGHEAVENLTREAETVASELDLT' A
#
# COMPACT_ATOMS: atom_id res chain seq x y z
N MET A 1 4.27 -8.93 8.19
CA MET A 1 3.97 -7.49 8.11
C MET A 1 4.22 -6.84 9.46
N GLN A 2 4.89 -5.70 9.49
CA GLN A 2 5.16 -4.93 10.70
C GLN A 2 4.40 -3.59 10.68
N SER A 3 3.99 -3.07 11.85
CA SER A 3 3.37 -1.74 11.93
C SER A 3 4.28 -0.68 11.30
N GLY A 4 3.71 0.14 10.41
CA GLY A 4 4.44 1.15 9.64
C GLY A 4 5.08 0.66 8.35
N GLU A 5 4.98 -0.63 8.01
CA GLU A 5 5.50 -1.18 6.75
C GLU A 5 4.67 -0.70 5.54
N LEU A 6 5.32 -0.36 4.43
CA LEU A 6 4.64 -0.12 3.15
C LEU A 6 4.23 -1.47 2.54
N ILE A 7 2.98 -1.58 2.12
CA ILE A 7 2.46 -2.79 1.45
C ILE A 7 1.69 -2.41 0.20
N VAL A 8 1.66 -3.33 -0.76
CA VAL A 8 0.83 -3.21 -1.95
C VAL A 8 -0.44 -4.01 -1.73
N VAL A 9 -1.58 -3.39 -2.01
CA VAL A 9 -2.90 -4.01 -1.88
C VAL A 9 -3.71 -3.84 -3.15
N ARG A 10 -4.69 -4.72 -3.36
CA ARG A 10 -5.70 -4.56 -4.38
C ARG A 10 -6.87 -3.72 -3.85
N LEU A 11 -6.93 -2.45 -4.27
CA LEU A 11 -8.10 -1.60 -4.07
C LEU A 11 -9.17 -1.91 -5.15
N ASN A 12 -10.36 -1.34 -5.00
CA ASN A 12 -11.40 -1.47 -6.02
C ASN A 12 -11.02 -0.77 -7.34
N SER A 13 -10.19 0.27 -7.27
CA SER A 13 -9.66 1.01 -8.42
C SER A 13 -8.42 0.36 -9.05
N GLY A 14 -7.93 -0.76 -8.52
CA GLY A 14 -6.68 -1.40 -8.96
C GLY A 14 -5.65 -1.55 -7.83
N PRO A 15 -4.39 -1.87 -8.16
CA PRO A 15 -3.30 -1.89 -7.19
C PRO A 15 -3.12 -0.52 -6.52
N GLY A 16 -2.77 -0.52 -5.24
CA GLY A 16 -2.47 0.70 -4.49
C GLY A 16 -1.45 0.42 -3.39
N ILE A 17 -0.72 1.46 -3.01
CA ILE A 17 0.29 1.41 -1.96
C ILE A 17 -0.29 2.03 -0.68
N GLY A 18 -0.03 1.40 0.46
CA GLY A 18 -0.45 1.93 1.75
C GLY A 18 0.48 1.48 2.87
N ARG A 19 0.40 2.17 4.01
CA ARG A 19 1.15 1.84 5.21
C ARG A 19 0.33 0.91 6.09
N PHE A 20 0.87 -0.26 6.41
CA PHE A 20 0.29 -1.24 7.31
C PHE A 20 0.12 -0.63 8.71
N VAL A 21 -1.09 -0.72 9.25
CA VAL A 21 -1.43 -0.28 10.60
C VAL A 21 -1.53 -1.49 11.52
N GLU A 22 -2.44 -2.41 11.17
CA GLU A 22 -2.75 -3.63 11.92
C GLU A 22 -3.46 -4.66 11.02
N ALA A 23 -3.55 -5.90 11.48
CA ALA A 23 -4.36 -6.93 10.86
C ALA A 23 -4.94 -7.89 11.91
N ASP A 24 -6.09 -8.45 11.58
CA ASP A 24 -6.65 -9.63 12.24
C ASP A 24 -6.52 -10.86 11.30
N SER A 25 -7.15 -11.98 11.67
CA SER A 25 -7.09 -13.22 10.90
C SER A 25 -7.71 -13.13 9.49
N THR A 26 -8.53 -12.11 9.22
CA THR A 26 -9.32 -11.98 7.98
C THR A 26 -9.18 -10.64 7.28
N ARG A 27 -8.79 -9.59 8.00
CA ARG A 27 -8.74 -8.21 7.52
C ARG A 27 -7.40 -7.55 7.81
N VAL A 28 -7.02 -6.65 6.91
CA VAL A 28 -5.88 -5.74 7.08
C VAL A 28 -6.38 -4.31 7.10
N LYS A 29 -5.80 -3.49 7.97
CA LYS A 29 -5.99 -2.05 8.02
C LYS A 29 -4.73 -1.35 7.53
N ILE A 30 -4.91 -0.45 6.57
CA ILE A 30 -3.83 0.33 5.98
C ILE A 30 -4.18 1.82 5.96
N ALA A 31 -3.16 2.67 6.07
CA ALA A 31 -3.26 4.10 5.77
C ALA A 31 -2.83 4.34 4.32
N ILE A 32 -3.72 4.90 3.50
CA ILE A 32 -3.51 5.18 2.06
C ILE A 32 -3.42 6.69 1.78
N GLY A 33 -3.42 7.52 2.82
CA GLY A 33 -3.40 8.97 2.71
C GLY A 33 -3.20 9.64 4.08
N ARG A 34 -3.10 10.97 4.12
CA ARG A 34 -2.89 11.74 5.36
C ARG A 34 -3.90 11.39 6.46
N ASN A 35 -5.17 11.28 6.07
CA ASN A 35 -6.30 11.00 6.97
C ASN A 35 -7.22 9.91 6.38
N LYS A 36 -6.68 9.05 5.50
CA LYS A 36 -7.48 8.04 4.80
C LYS A 36 -6.96 6.66 5.13
N GLU A 37 -7.83 5.86 5.74
CA GLU A 37 -7.57 4.46 6.06
C GLU A 37 -8.50 3.56 5.26
N ALA A 38 -8.04 2.35 4.96
CA ALA A 38 -8.83 1.33 4.30
C ALA A 38 -8.74 0.03 5.08
N ARG A 39 -9.88 -0.65 5.26
CA ARG A 39 -9.95 -1.99 5.84
C ARG A 39 -10.38 -2.98 4.77
N LEU A 40 -9.49 -3.90 4.44
CA LEU A 40 -9.60 -4.81 3.30
C LEU A 40 -9.54 -6.26 3.78
N PRO A 41 -10.08 -7.24 3.03
CA PRO A 41 -9.74 -8.65 3.25
C PRO A 41 -8.22 -8.85 3.16
N LEU A 42 -7.66 -9.67 4.05
CA LEU A 42 -6.23 -9.98 4.07
C LEU A 42 -5.74 -10.55 2.72
N ALA A 43 -6.60 -11.32 2.04
CA ALA A 43 -6.35 -11.86 0.70
C ALA A 43 -6.13 -10.78 -0.40
N ARG A 44 -6.38 -9.51 -0.10
CA ARG A 44 -6.08 -8.40 -1.03
C ARG A 44 -4.67 -7.84 -0.89
N VAL A 45 -3.87 -8.31 0.07
CA VAL A 45 -2.44 -7.96 0.14
C VAL A 45 -1.73 -8.66 -1.01
N MET A 46 -1.09 -7.87 -1.87
CA MET A 46 -0.37 -8.35 -3.06
C MET A 46 1.12 -8.50 -2.79
N LEU A 47 1.71 -7.59 -2.01
CA LEU A 47 3.13 -7.59 -1.69
C LEU A 47 3.39 -6.98 -0.32
N THR A 48 4.22 -7.65 0.47
CA THR A 48 4.83 -7.11 1.69
C THR A 48 6.25 -6.65 1.34
N THR A 49 6.56 -5.38 1.58
CA THR A 49 7.85 -4.82 1.13
C THR A 49 8.97 -4.95 2.16
N GLY A 50 8.64 -5.14 3.44
CA GLY A 50 9.59 -5.04 4.54
C GLY A 50 10.11 -3.62 4.82
N MET A 51 9.73 -2.62 4.01
CA MET A 51 10.18 -1.24 4.15
C MET A 51 9.29 -0.48 5.13
N LYS A 52 9.87 0.07 6.20
CA LYS A 52 9.13 0.95 7.12
C LYS A 52 9.09 2.38 6.59
N ALA A 53 7.92 2.99 6.70
CA ALA A 53 7.67 4.38 6.35
C ALA A 53 7.26 5.20 7.58
N ALA A 54 7.90 6.36 7.74
CA ALA A 54 7.49 7.36 8.70
C ALA A 54 6.43 8.27 8.06
N GLY A 55 5.16 7.96 8.29
CA GLY A 55 4.05 8.82 7.88
C GLY A 55 3.57 8.62 6.44
N HIS A 56 2.75 9.55 5.99
CA HIS A 56 2.00 9.47 4.73
C HIS A 56 2.81 9.92 3.51
N GLU A 57 3.74 10.86 3.68
CA GLU A 57 4.58 11.37 2.58
C GLU A 57 5.37 10.25 1.90
N ALA A 58 5.86 9.28 2.67
CA ALA A 58 6.54 8.10 2.14
C ALA A 58 5.63 7.22 1.26
N VAL A 59 4.33 7.14 1.58
CA VAL A 59 3.34 6.44 0.73
C VAL A 59 3.14 7.20 -0.58
N GLU A 60 2.99 8.53 -0.52
CA GLU A 60 2.80 9.38 -1.71
C GLU A 60 4.02 9.34 -2.63
N ASN A 61 5.22 9.48 -2.06
CA ASN A 61 6.47 9.45 -2.82
C ASN A 61 6.63 8.09 -3.53
N LEU A 62 6.46 6.98 -2.80
CA LEU A 62 6.56 5.66 -3.41
C LEU A 62 5.47 5.41 -4.46
N THR A 63 4.26 5.93 -4.26
CA THR A 63 3.18 5.84 -5.25
C THR A 63 3.58 6.59 -6.53
N ARG A 64 4.08 7.82 -6.41
CA ARG A 64 4.52 8.62 -7.56
C ARG A 64 5.70 7.97 -8.29
N GLU A 65 6.68 7.45 -7.56
CA GLU A 65 7.82 6.72 -8.14
C GLU A 65 7.33 5.47 -8.89
N ALA A 66 6.43 4.69 -8.30
CA ALA A 66 5.85 3.51 -8.94
C ALA A 66 5.05 3.85 -10.19
N GLU A 67 4.26 4.93 -10.16
CA GLU A 67 3.52 5.43 -11.34
C GLU A 67 4.47 5.92 -12.45
N THR A 68 5.57 6.57 -12.08
CA THR A 68 6.61 7.01 -13.03
C THR A 68 7.22 5.80 -13.73
N VAL A 69 7.69 4.82 -12.96
CA VAL A 69 8.26 3.58 -13.53
C VAL A 69 7.22 2.84 -14.38
N ALA A 70 5.97 2.73 -13.91
CA ALA A 70 4.91 2.07 -14.66
C ALA A 70 4.61 2.78 -16.00
N SER A 71 4.76 4.10 -16.09
CA SER A 71 4.56 4.86 -17.33
C SER A 71 5.65 4.62 -18.38
N GLU A 72 6.82 4.16 -17.96
CA GLU A 72 7.95 3.82 -18.84
C GLU A 72 7.90 2.37 -19.33
N LEU A 73 7.05 1.54 -18.72
CA LEU A 73 6.91 0.13 -19.06
C LEU A 73 5.70 -0.06 -19.99
N ASP A 74 5.97 -0.57 -21.19
CA ASP A 74 4.90 -1.09 -22.05
C ASP A 74 4.46 -2.46 -21.52
N LEU A 75 3.38 -2.46 -20.74
CA LEU A 75 2.79 -3.66 -20.14
C LEU A 75 1.65 -4.22 -21.00
N THR A 76 1.58 -3.84 -22.29
CA THR A 76 0.59 -4.35 -23.25
C THR A 76 0.99 -5.66 -23.93
#